data_AF-A0A095URZ7-F1
#
_entry.id   AF-A0A095URZ7-F1
#
_cell.length_a   1.000
_cell.length_b   1.000
_cell.length_c   1.000
_cell.angle_alpha   90.00
_cell.angle_beta   90.00
_cell.angle_gamma   90.00
#
_symmetry.space_group_name_H-M   'P 1'
#
loop_
_entity.id
_entity.type
_entity.pdbx_description
1 polymer ?
#
loop_
_entity_poly.entity_id
_entity_poly.type
_entity_poly.pdbx_seq_one_letter_code
_entity_poly.pdbx_strand_id
1 'polypeptide(L)' 'MSKDKNKPGKKNSQLIVRINDEERLRFIALCEEMDTSAAREVRRFIRDFIKQQDSQSGD' A
#
# COMPACT_ATOMS: atom_id res chain seq x y z
N MET A 1 -6.57 -15.38 -36.10
CA MET A 1 -5.37 -15.32 -35.23
C MET A 1 -4.59 -14.06 -35.56
N SER A 2 -4.58 -13.05 -34.67
CA SER A 2 -3.64 -11.93 -34.71
C SER A 2 -3.44 -11.33 -33.32
N LYS A 3 -2.62 -12.03 -32.52
CA LYS A 3 -1.66 -11.52 -31.52
C LYS A 3 -2.04 -10.21 -30.81
N ASP A 4 -2.77 -10.34 -29.70
CA ASP A 4 -2.80 -9.33 -28.65
C ASP A 4 -1.37 -9.08 -28.18
N LYS A 5 -0.85 -7.92 -28.54
CA LYS A 5 0.47 -7.44 -28.15
C LYS A 5 0.45 -7.27 -26.63
N ASN A 6 1.04 -8.24 -25.96
CA ASN A 6 1.62 -8.20 -24.63
C ASN A 6 1.88 -6.74 -24.18
N LYS A 7 0.91 -6.14 -23.47
CA LYS A 7 1.08 -4.80 -22.90
C LYS A 7 2.20 -4.95 -21.85
N PRO A 8 3.32 -4.23 -21.97
CA PRO A 8 4.41 -4.32 -21.00
C PRO A 8 3.82 -4.06 -19.62
N GLY A 9 4.09 -4.98 -18.68
CA GLY A 9 3.42 -5.09 -17.39
C GLY A 9 3.10 -3.72 -16.80
N LYS A 10 1.81 -3.42 -16.64
CA LYS A 10 1.34 -2.15 -16.07
C LYS A 10 2.10 -1.94 -14.78
N LYS A 11 2.97 -0.93 -14.75
CA LYS A 11 3.56 -0.42 -13.50
C LYS A 11 2.38 -0.20 -12.56
N ASN A 12 2.39 -0.86 -11.41
CA ASN A 12 1.34 -0.72 -10.40
C ASN A 12 1.08 0.78 -10.19
N SER A 13 -0.18 1.19 -10.13
CA SER A 13 -0.55 2.59 -9.88
C SER A 13 0.07 3.07 -8.57
N GLN A 14 0.63 4.28 -8.57
CA GLN A 14 1.23 4.89 -7.39
C GLN A 14 0.15 5.64 -6.59
N LEU A 15 0.14 5.43 -5.26
CA LEU A 15 -0.63 6.25 -4.32
C LEU A 15 0.32 7.30 -3.70
N ILE A 16 -0.01 8.58 -3.86
CA ILE A 16 0.73 9.69 -3.24
C ILE A 16 -0.11 10.26 -2.12
N VAL A 17 0.39 10.17 -0.89
CA VAL A 17 -0.25 10.74 0.31
C VAL A 17 0.67 11.83 0.85
N ARG A 18 0.09 13.00 1.16
CA ARG A 18 0.79 14.09 1.85
C ARG A 18 0.43 14.02 3.32
N ILE A 19 1.45 14.01 4.17
CA ILE A 19 1.38 14.05 5.63
C ILE A 19 2.39 15.10 6.12
N ASN A 20 2.30 15.50 7.38
CA ASN A 20 3.29 16.42 7.94
C ASN A 20 4.65 15.71 8.14
N ASP A 21 5.72 16.50 8.26
CA ASP A 21 7.09 15.97 8.33
C ASP A 21 7.35 15.19 9.63
N GLU A 22 6.81 15.64 10.76
CA GLU A 22 7.00 15.00 12.07
C GLU A 22 6.40 13.58 12.08
N GLU A 23 5.19 13.43 11.56
CA GLU A 23 4.48 12.16 11.43
C GLU A 23 5.22 11.22 10.48
N ARG A 24 5.69 11.74 9.34
CA ARG A 24 6.51 10.97 8.40
C ARG A 24 7.79 10.45 9.06
N LEU A 25 8.51 11.29 9.77
CA LEU A 25 9.76 10.92 10.45
C LEU A 25 9.51 9.85 11.50
N ARG A 26 8.48 10.03 12.34
CA ARG A 26 8.10 9.05 13.36
C ARG A 26 7.70 7.71 12.74
N PHE A 27 6.93 7.72 11.66
CA PHE A 27 6.51 6.50 10.97
C PHE A 27 7.70 5.74 10.38
N ILE A 28 8.64 6.45 9.73
CA ILE A 28 9.84 5.82 9.17
C ILE A 28 10.72 5.24 10.29
N ALA A 29 10.94 5.96 11.38
CA ALA A 29 11.74 5.47 12.51
C ALA A 29 11.16 4.19 13.11
N LEU A 30 9.83 4.11 13.27
CA LEU A 30 9.17 2.89 13.73
C LEU A 30 9.33 1.72 12.74
N CYS A 31 9.28 2.00 11.44
CA CYS A 31 9.52 0.97 10.43
C CYS A 31 10.94 0.40 10.53
N GLU A 32 11.93 1.26 10.74
CA GLU A 32 13.33 0.85 10.89
C GLU A 32 13.55 0.02 12.16
N GLU A 33 12.95 0.43 13.29
CA GLU A 33 12.99 -0.33 14.56
C GLU A 33 12.39 -1.73 14.42
N MET A 34 11.35 -1.86 13.60
CA MET A 34 10.64 -3.13 13.35
C MET A 34 11.25 -3.97 12.21
N ASP A 35 12.40 -3.56 11.65
CA ASP A 35 13.03 -4.19 10.47
C ASP A 35 12.06 -4.36 9.28
N THR A 36 11.25 -3.32 9.04
CA THR A 36 10.26 -3.25 7.96
C THR A 36 10.43 -1.97 7.14
N SER A 37 9.60 -1.79 6.11
CA SER A 37 9.60 -0.57 5.30
C SER A 37 8.25 0.12 5.34
N ALA A 38 8.26 1.46 5.25
CA ALA A 38 7.06 2.28 5.14
C ALA A 38 6.09 1.75 4.06
N ALA A 39 6.63 1.35 2.90
CA ALA A 39 5.82 0.79 1.81
C ALA A 39 5.17 -0.55 2.18
N ARG A 40 5.86 -1.41 2.94
CA ARG A 40 5.34 -2.69 3.41
C ARG A 40 4.22 -2.49 4.42
N GLU A 41 4.42 -1.60 5.40
CA GLU A 41 3.41 -1.31 6.43
C GLU A 41 2.17 -0.64 5.84
N VAL A 42 2.32 0.34 4.95
CA VAL A 42 1.17 0.97 4.27
C VAL A 42 0.39 -0.07 3.45
N ARG A 43 1.07 -0.96 2.73
CA ARG A 43 0.38 -2.03 1.97
C ARG A 43 -0.33 -3.01 2.89
N ARG A 44 0.26 -3.36 4.02
CA ARG A 44 -0.36 -4.24 5.02
C ARG A 44 -1.61 -3.58 5.59
N PHE A 45 -1.50 -2.33 6.03
CA PHE A 45 -2.63 -1.54 6.52
C PHE A 45 -3.78 -1.47 5.50
N ILE A 46 -3.48 -1.17 4.23
CA ILE A 46 -4.50 -1.11 3.17
C ILE A 46 -5.24 -2.45 3.04
N ARG A 47 -4.52 -3.59 3.03
CA ARG A 47 -5.16 -4.90 2.91
C ARG A 47 -6.02 -5.24 4.13
N ASP A 48 -5.49 -4.99 5.32
CA ASP A 48 -6.17 -5.28 6.58
C ASP A 48 -7.44 -4.42 6.71
N PHE A 49 -7.36 -3.15 6.31
CA PHE A 49 -8.50 -2.22 6.26
C PHE A 49 -9.60 -2.70 5.30
N ILE A 50 -9.24 -3.05 4.05
CA ILE A 50 -10.22 -3.58 3.07
C ILE A 50 -10.89 -4.84 3.62
N LYS A 51 -10.11 -5.79 4.14
CA LYS A 51 -10.64 -7.04 4.71
C LYS A 51 -11.63 -6.77 5.85
N GLN A 52 -11.31 -5.79 6.71
CA GLN A 52 -12.17 -5.43 7.83
C GLN A 52 -13.50 -4.81 7.37
N GLN A 53 -13.47 -3.96 6.33
CA GLN A 53 -14.68 -3.34 5.78
C GLN A 53 -15.55 -4.31 4.97
N ASP A 54 -14.94 -5.21 4.19
CA ASP A 54 -15.67 -6.26 3.48
C ASP A 54 -16.39 -7.20 4.46
N SER A 55 -15.77 -7.48 5.61
CA SER A 55 -16.36 -8.30 6.67
C SER A 55 -17.48 -7.58 7.43
N GLN A 56 -17.49 -6.25 7.45
CA GLN A 56 -18.53 -5.43 8.08
C GLN A 56 -19.71 -5.14 7.15
N SER A 57 -19.52 -5.22 5.83
CA SER A 57 -20.56 -4.92 4.83
C SER A 57 -21.34 -6.16 4.37
N GLY A 58 -21.12 -7.31 5.03
CA GLY A 58 -21.71 -8.61 4.72
C GLY A 58 -22.81 -9.08 5.68
N ASP A 59 -23.40 -8.17 6.45
CA ASP A 59 -24.66 -8.37 7.21
C ASP A 59 -25.81 -7.61 6.54
#